data_AF-A0AAD9UEA7-F1
#
_entry.id   AF-A0AAD9UEA7-F1
#
_cell.length_a   1.000
_cell.length_b   1.000
_cell.length_c   1.000
_cell.angle_alpha   90.00
_cell.angle_beta   90.00
_cell.angle_gamma   90.00
#
_symmetry.space_group_name_H-M   'P 1'
#
loop_
_entity.id
_entity.type
_entity.pdbx_description
1 polymer ?
#
loop_
_entity_poly.entity_id
_entity_poly.type
_entity_poly.pdbx_seq_one_letter_code
_entity_poly.pdbx_strand_id
1 'polypeptide(L)'
;MDILLLHMCTSIDSAPVRRQPLDEYNTPSGVHSVLGQPPPIDAREDGSTILCQRLRCRLNDIECLLNKTKSVQWEFIALPTIPFLEQPVTLMQLRSVGSSVFPDIRFMIISGNEDELFEVTDHHSTGYEAGGLLLMKPIFGPATYVLQLRMDNRNRYDYIISTHYAVVTIIVSGYRF
;
A
#
# COMPACT_ATOMS: atom_id res chain seq x y z
N MET A 1 3.31 -2.10 -28.34
CA MET A 1 4.42 -2.75 -27.61
C MET A 1 3.87 -3.05 -26.24
N ASP A 2 3.35 -4.26 -26.10
CA ASP A 2 2.72 -4.80 -24.91
C ASP A 2 3.80 -5.13 -23.87
N ILE A 3 3.70 -4.53 -22.69
CA ILE A 3 4.49 -4.92 -21.52
C ILE A 3 3.55 -5.59 -20.54
N LEU A 4 3.65 -6.91 -20.48
CA LEU A 4 3.19 -7.76 -19.38
C LEU A 4 3.64 -7.15 -18.04
N LEU A 5 2.73 -7.03 -17.07
CA LEU A 5 3.09 -7.02 -15.66
C LEU A 5 2.11 -7.89 -14.88
N LEU A 6 2.44 -9.19 -14.82
CA LEU A 6 2.03 -10.06 -13.74
C LEU A 6 2.72 -9.59 -12.45
N HIS A 7 1.95 -9.34 -11.39
CA HIS A 7 2.05 -10.16 -10.18
C HIS A 7 0.81 -9.96 -9.31
N MET A 8 0.09 -11.06 -9.17
CA MET A 8 -1.00 -11.26 -8.23
C MET A 8 -0.49 -11.24 -6.80
N CYS A 9 -1.35 -10.90 -5.82
CA CYS A 9 -1.13 -11.09 -4.38
C CYS A 9 -0.17 -12.25 -4.10
N THR A 10 1.11 -11.92 -4.02
CA THR A 10 2.18 -12.87 -3.76
C THR A 10 2.66 -12.45 -2.40
N SER A 11 2.56 -13.37 -1.44
CA SER A 11 3.23 -13.18 -0.18
C SER A 11 4.72 -13.09 -0.47
N ILE A 12 5.37 -12.06 0.09
CA ILE A 12 6.84 -11.97 0.06
C ILE A 12 7.45 -13.16 0.86
N ASP A 13 6.65 -13.77 1.75
CA ASP A 13 7.02 -14.92 2.58
C ASP A 13 6.14 -16.17 2.34
N SER A 14 6.46 -17.29 2.96
CA SER A 14 5.78 -18.61 2.86
C SER A 14 4.29 -18.66 3.28
N ALA A 15 3.65 -17.53 3.62
CA ALA A 15 2.26 -17.48 4.06
C ALA A 15 1.24 -17.45 2.89
N PRO A 16 0.08 -18.13 3.02
CA PRO A 16 -0.96 -18.09 2.01
C PRO A 16 -1.79 -16.78 2.07
N VAL A 17 -2.22 -16.25 0.92
CA VAL A 17 -2.84 -14.91 0.78
C VAL A 17 -4.14 -14.95 -0.05
N ARG A 18 -5.13 -14.09 0.27
CA ARG A 18 -6.40 -13.93 -0.46
C ARG A 18 -6.63 -12.47 -0.89
N ARG A 19 -7.19 -12.27 -2.10
CA ARG A 19 -7.63 -10.98 -2.66
C ARG A 19 -9.03 -10.60 -2.17
N GLN A 20 -9.25 -9.32 -1.82
CA GLN A 20 -10.60 -8.76 -1.62
C GLN A 20 -10.67 -7.30 -2.11
N PRO A 21 -11.75 -6.87 -2.80
CA PRO A 21 -12.07 -5.46 -3.05
C PRO A 21 -12.44 -4.74 -1.74
N LEU A 22 -12.11 -3.45 -1.64
CA LEU A 22 -12.28 -2.66 -0.41
C LEU A 22 -13.77 -2.36 -0.06
N ASP A 23 -14.69 -2.50 -1.02
CA ASP A 23 -16.12 -2.21 -0.84
C ASP A 23 -16.91 -3.30 -0.10
N GLU A 24 -16.28 -4.45 0.22
CA GLU A 24 -16.96 -5.63 0.77
C GLU A 24 -16.49 -5.98 2.19
N TYR A 25 -16.37 -4.98 3.08
CA TYR A 25 -15.93 -5.22 4.47
C TYR A 25 -17.04 -5.76 5.40
N ASN A 26 -18.27 -5.97 4.93
CA ASN A 26 -19.39 -6.42 5.77
C ASN A 26 -20.10 -7.64 5.17
N THR A 27 -19.57 -8.85 5.35
CA THR A 27 -20.40 -10.06 5.49
C THR A 27 -19.60 -11.22 6.10
N PRO A 28 -20.18 -11.98 7.06
CA PRO A 28 -19.60 -13.22 7.52
C PRO A 28 -20.11 -14.41 6.68
N SER A 29 -19.19 -15.34 6.40
CA SER A 29 -19.41 -16.75 6.02
C SER A 29 -19.52 -17.06 4.52
N GLY A 30 -18.85 -18.16 4.12
CA GLY A 30 -19.30 -18.98 3.00
C GLY A 30 -18.28 -19.21 1.89
N VAL A 31 -17.67 -20.39 1.94
CA VAL A 31 -16.98 -21.17 0.90
C VAL A 31 -17.34 -20.83 -0.56
N HIS A 32 -16.33 -20.59 -1.41
CA HIS A 32 -16.08 -21.35 -2.65
C HIS A 32 -14.73 -20.93 -3.27
N SER A 33 -13.92 -21.92 -3.61
CA SER A 33 -12.59 -21.85 -4.23
C SER A 33 -12.66 -21.50 -5.71
N VAL A 34 -11.77 -20.63 -6.20
CA VAL A 34 -11.29 -20.68 -7.60
C VAL A 34 -9.80 -20.34 -7.66
N LEU A 35 -9.03 -21.31 -8.14
CA LEU A 35 -7.65 -21.16 -8.61
C LEU A 35 -7.59 -20.22 -9.83
N GLY A 36 -6.62 -19.31 -9.81
CA GLY A 36 -5.79 -18.99 -10.98
C GLY A 36 -6.46 -18.49 -12.27
N GLN A 37 -7.01 -17.28 -12.27
CA GLN A 37 -7.15 -16.47 -13.50
C GLN A 37 -6.82 -14.99 -13.26
N PRO A 38 -6.02 -14.34 -14.13
CA PRO A 38 -5.83 -12.90 -14.09
C PRO A 38 -7.08 -12.14 -14.55
N PRO A 39 -7.36 -10.98 -13.94
CA PRO A 39 -8.42 -10.12 -14.45
C PRO A 39 -8.10 -9.68 -15.89
N PRO A 40 -9.11 -9.54 -16.74
CA PRO A 40 -8.94 -9.03 -18.10
C PRO A 40 -8.38 -7.60 -18.09
N ILE A 41 -7.65 -7.26 -19.15
CA ILE A 41 -6.84 -6.04 -19.31
C ILE A 41 -7.73 -4.76 -19.40
N ASP A 42 -9.05 -4.91 -19.41
CA ASP A 42 -10.05 -3.83 -19.48
C ASP A 42 -10.62 -3.37 -18.13
N ALA A 43 -9.97 -3.65 -17.00
CA ALA A 43 -10.35 -3.06 -15.72
C ALA A 43 -9.93 -1.57 -15.67
N ARG A 44 -10.59 -0.73 -16.45
CA ARG A 44 -10.60 0.73 -16.30
C ARG A 44 -11.94 1.14 -15.70
N GLU A 45 -11.87 2.06 -14.74
CA GLU A 45 -12.97 2.71 -14.00
C GLU A 45 -13.49 2.00 -12.75
N ASP A 46 -12.60 1.73 -11.80
CA ASP A 46 -12.72 2.40 -10.50
C ASP A 46 -11.34 2.34 -9.83
N GLY A 47 -11.00 3.30 -8.97
CA GLY A 47 -9.73 3.37 -8.22
C GLY A 47 -9.54 2.23 -7.22
N SER A 48 -9.65 0.98 -7.68
CA SER A 48 -9.75 -0.22 -6.87
C SER A 48 -8.38 -0.61 -6.32
N THR A 49 -8.10 -0.17 -5.10
CA THR A 49 -6.98 -0.68 -4.30
C THR A 49 -7.15 -2.18 -4.12
N ILE A 50 -6.17 -2.97 -4.56
CA ILE A 50 -6.16 -4.41 -4.34
C ILE A 50 -5.60 -4.67 -2.94
N LEU A 51 -6.45 -5.13 -2.03
CA LEU A 51 -6.05 -5.55 -0.69
C LEU A 51 -5.78 -7.05 -0.66
N CYS A 52 -4.59 -7.42 -0.22
CA CYS A 52 -4.22 -8.80 0.02
C CYS A 52 -4.23 -9.07 1.52
N GLN A 53 -5.14 -9.95 1.96
CA GLN A 53 -5.25 -10.37 3.36
C GLN A 53 -4.54 -11.71 3.58
N ARG A 54 -3.80 -11.79 4.68
CA ARG A 54 -3.12 -13.00 5.10
C ARG A 54 -4.10 -14.06 5.62
N LEU A 55 -3.91 -15.30 5.18
CA LEU A 55 -4.66 -16.47 5.66
C LEU A 55 -4.11 -16.96 7.01
N ARG A 56 -4.90 -17.79 7.70
CA ARG A 56 -4.50 -18.37 9.00
C ARG A 56 -3.25 -19.24 8.83
N CYS A 57 -2.30 -19.09 9.76
CA CYS A 57 -1.11 -19.95 9.81
C CYS A 57 -1.46 -21.38 10.18
N ARG A 58 -0.64 -22.32 9.72
CA ARG A 58 -0.60 -23.68 10.28
C ARG A 58 -0.02 -23.61 11.69
N LEU A 59 -0.46 -24.49 12.59
CA LEU A 59 -0.02 -24.48 14.00
C LEU A 59 1.49 -24.70 14.16
N ASN A 60 2.12 -25.42 13.24
CA ASN A 60 3.55 -25.74 13.30
C ASN A 60 4.42 -24.79 12.46
N ASP A 61 3.83 -23.77 11.85
CA ASP A 61 4.54 -22.80 11.03
C ASP A 61 4.91 -21.59 11.90
N ILE A 62 6.03 -21.72 12.61
CA ILE A 62 6.51 -20.73 13.58
C ILE A 62 6.84 -19.41 12.88
N GLU A 63 7.44 -19.46 11.69
CA GLU A 63 7.77 -18.28 10.90
C GLU A 63 6.52 -17.48 10.54
N CYS A 64 5.46 -18.17 10.08
CA CYS A 64 4.18 -17.54 9.89
C CYS A 64 3.68 -16.94 11.20
N LEU A 65 3.59 -17.71 12.29
CA LEU A 65 3.03 -17.22 13.56
C LEU A 65 3.74 -15.98 14.13
N LEU A 66 5.06 -15.88 13.96
CA LEU A 66 5.85 -14.74 14.41
C LEU A 66 5.75 -13.52 13.49
N ASN A 67 5.50 -13.72 12.19
CA ASN A 67 5.39 -12.64 11.22
C ASN A 67 4.24 -11.68 11.59
N LYS A 68 4.55 -10.38 11.68
CA LYS A 68 3.60 -9.32 12.04
C LYS A 68 2.88 -8.71 10.84
N THR A 69 3.23 -9.09 9.62
CA THR A 69 2.60 -8.61 8.39
C THR A 69 1.14 -9.04 8.34
N LYS A 70 0.24 -8.06 8.23
CA LYS A 70 -1.22 -8.26 8.20
C LYS A 70 -1.81 -8.03 6.82
N SER A 71 -1.30 -7.05 6.09
CA SER A 71 -1.72 -6.78 4.71
C SER A 71 -0.58 -6.31 3.83
N VAL A 72 -0.75 -6.54 2.54
CA VAL A 72 0.02 -5.91 1.47
C VAL A 72 -0.99 -5.33 0.49
N GLN A 73 -0.81 -4.07 0.09
CA GLN A 73 -1.67 -3.40 -0.89
C GLN A 73 -0.87 -2.88 -2.06
N TRP A 74 -1.51 -2.78 -3.23
CA TRP A 74 -0.94 -2.20 -4.44
C TRP A 74 -1.79 -1.02 -4.86
N GLU A 75 -1.13 0.11 -5.10
CA GLU A 75 -1.76 1.38 -5.44
C GLU A 75 -1.08 1.97 -6.68
N PHE A 76 -1.88 2.64 -7.50
CA PHE A 76 -1.44 3.26 -8.74
C PHE A 76 -1.81 4.73 -8.74
N ILE A 77 -0.83 5.59 -9.01
CA ILE A 77 -1.01 7.04 -9.09
C ILE A 77 -0.52 7.50 -10.46
N ALA A 78 -1.39 8.17 -11.21
CA ALA A 78 -1.04 8.77 -12.49
C ALA A 78 -0.88 10.28 -12.32
N LEU A 79 0.27 10.83 -12.72
CA LEU A 79 0.61 12.24 -12.60
C LEU A 79 1.08 12.83 -13.95
N PRO A 80 0.87 14.13 -14.17
CA PRO A 80 1.56 14.89 -15.22
C PRO A 80 3.06 15.05 -14.91
N THR A 81 3.81 15.61 -15.85
CA THR A 81 5.07 16.30 -15.51
C THR A 81 4.76 17.57 -14.69
N ILE A 82 5.36 17.70 -13.51
CA ILE A 82 5.24 18.87 -12.62
C ILE A 82 6.62 19.55 -12.55
N PRO A 83 6.90 20.54 -13.42
CA PRO A 83 8.23 21.15 -13.52
C PRO A 83 8.54 22.11 -12.36
N PHE A 84 7.53 22.52 -11.60
CA PHE A 84 7.66 23.48 -10.50
C PHE A 84 6.67 23.14 -9.39
N LEU A 85 7.14 23.14 -8.14
CA LEU A 85 6.32 23.01 -6.94
C LEU A 85 6.57 24.22 -6.03
N GLU A 86 5.50 24.96 -5.72
CA GLU A 86 5.55 26.03 -4.70
C GLU A 86 5.53 25.46 -3.28
N GLN A 87 4.88 24.32 -3.11
CA GLN A 87 4.73 23.61 -1.85
C GLN A 87 4.62 22.10 -2.14
N PRO A 88 4.91 21.24 -1.14
CA PRO A 88 4.70 19.81 -1.28
C PRO A 88 3.27 19.46 -1.71
N VAL A 89 3.14 18.49 -2.61
CA VAL A 89 1.84 18.03 -3.13
C VAL A 89 1.50 16.69 -2.48
N THR A 90 0.35 16.59 -1.82
CA THR A 90 -0.15 15.30 -1.32
C THR A 90 -0.61 14.42 -2.47
N LEU A 91 0.11 13.32 -2.70
CA LEU A 91 -0.23 12.32 -3.72
C LEU A 91 -1.27 11.34 -3.20
N MET A 92 -1.20 10.98 -1.92
CA MET A 92 -2.08 10.00 -1.32
C MET A 92 -2.19 10.23 0.19
N GLN A 93 -3.39 10.05 0.76
CA GLN A 93 -3.57 10.02 2.20
C GLN A 93 -3.41 8.60 2.72
N LEU A 94 -2.58 8.44 3.75
CA LEU A 94 -2.37 7.19 4.45
C LEU A 94 -3.27 7.18 5.68
N ARG A 95 -4.12 6.15 5.81
CA ARG A 95 -5.03 6.01 6.94
C ARG A 95 -4.98 4.58 7.47
N SER A 96 -5.02 4.43 8.78
CA SER A 96 -5.20 3.13 9.41
C SER A 96 -6.65 2.99 9.88
N VAL A 97 -7.28 1.89 9.47
CA VAL A 97 -8.58 1.44 10.00
C VAL A 97 -8.31 0.49 11.17
N GLY A 98 -7.92 1.04 12.32
CA GLY A 98 -7.62 0.27 13.51
C GLY A 98 -8.07 0.95 14.79
N SER A 99 -9.08 0.38 15.47
CA SER A 99 -9.48 0.79 16.82
C SER A 99 -8.50 0.23 17.87
N SER A 100 -7.30 0.78 17.94
CA SER A 100 -6.52 0.72 19.19
C SER A 100 -6.92 1.90 20.06
N VAL A 101 -6.98 1.69 21.38
CA VAL A 101 -7.21 2.78 22.35
C VAL A 101 -6.02 3.76 22.38
N PHE A 102 -4.84 3.28 21.97
CA PHE A 102 -3.60 4.05 21.80
C PHE A 102 -2.84 3.50 20.58
N PRO A 103 -3.24 3.84 19.34
CA PRO A 103 -2.44 3.49 18.18
C PRO A 103 -1.19 4.41 18.17
N ASP A 104 -0.01 3.81 17.95
CA ASP A 104 1.22 4.51 17.53
C ASP A 104 1.55 3.95 16.14
N ILE A 105 1.05 4.63 15.12
CA ILE A 105 1.17 4.26 13.71
C ILE A 105 2.31 5.06 13.10
N ARG A 106 3.30 4.33 12.60
CA ARG A 106 4.45 4.93 11.93
C ARG A 106 4.49 4.51 10.48
N PHE A 107 4.62 5.51 9.62
CA PHE A 107 4.74 5.32 8.19
C PHE A 107 6.18 5.56 7.74
N MET A 108 6.68 4.73 6.85
CA MET A 108 8.04 4.79 6.34
C MET A 108 8.08 4.44 4.86
N ILE A 109 8.92 5.14 4.10
CA ILE A 109 9.36 4.68 2.78
C ILE A 109 10.54 3.75 3.01
N ILE A 110 10.47 2.52 2.52
CA ILE A 110 11.52 1.52 2.70
C ILE A 110 12.33 1.25 1.43
N SER A 111 11.81 1.59 0.25
CA SER A 111 12.56 1.55 -1.02
C SER A 111 11.88 2.38 -2.13
N GLY A 112 12.64 2.68 -3.21
CA GLY A 112 12.14 3.33 -4.43
C GLY A 112 12.15 4.86 -4.44
N ASN A 113 12.78 5.49 -3.44
CA ASN A 113 12.87 6.93 -3.28
C ASN A 113 14.33 7.43 -3.23
N GLU A 114 15.17 6.88 -4.11
CA GLU A 114 16.61 7.15 -4.17
C GLU A 114 16.90 8.63 -4.50
N ASP A 115 16.02 9.27 -5.26
CA ASP A 115 16.11 10.68 -5.65
C ASP A 115 15.53 11.65 -4.58
N GLU A 116 15.01 11.10 -3.47
CA GLU A 116 14.34 11.83 -2.39
C GLU A 116 13.27 12.80 -2.94
N LEU A 117 12.46 12.31 -3.90
CA LEU A 117 11.37 13.07 -4.49
C LEU A 117 10.13 13.02 -3.60
N PHE A 118 10.00 11.96 -2.80
CA PHE A 118 8.82 11.68 -2.00
C PHE A 118 9.13 11.73 -0.51
N GLU A 119 8.14 12.10 0.29
CA GLU A 119 8.22 12.05 1.75
C GLU A 119 6.92 11.48 2.30
N VAL A 120 6.99 10.80 3.44
CA VAL A 120 5.79 10.40 4.16
C VAL A 120 5.70 11.18 5.46
N THR A 121 4.56 11.83 5.68
CA THR A 121 4.29 12.56 6.92
C THR A 121 3.43 11.74 7.87
N ASP A 122 3.67 11.91 9.17
CA ASP A 122 2.87 11.44 10.28
C ASP A 122 2.13 12.62 10.93
N HIS A 123 0.83 12.75 10.68
CA HIS A 123 0.00 13.70 11.42
C HIS A 123 -0.53 13.04 12.69
N HIS A 124 0.16 13.29 13.79
CA HIS A 124 -0.31 12.91 15.12
C HIS A 124 -1.37 13.92 15.62
N SER A 125 -2.57 13.87 15.02
CA SER A 125 -3.70 14.71 15.43
C SER A 125 -4.62 13.95 16.40
N THR A 126 -5.18 14.66 17.38
CA THR A 126 -6.02 14.10 18.44
C THR A 126 -7.11 13.16 17.90
N GLY A 127 -6.91 11.84 18.06
CA GLY A 127 -7.91 10.81 17.83
C GLY A 127 -7.79 10.02 16.51
N TYR A 128 -6.97 10.46 15.55
CA TYR A 128 -6.72 9.72 14.30
C TYR A 128 -5.29 9.94 13.83
N GLU A 129 -4.54 8.85 13.68
CA GLU A 129 -3.23 8.86 13.03
C GLU A 129 -3.44 8.81 11.52
N ALA A 130 -3.32 9.96 10.88
CA ALA A 130 -3.38 10.11 9.45
C ALA A 130 -1.99 10.52 8.96
N GLY A 131 -1.58 9.99 7.81
CA GLY A 131 -0.35 10.39 7.14
C GLY A 131 -0.61 10.77 5.69
N GLY A 132 0.44 11.18 5.00
CA GLY A 132 0.36 11.47 3.57
C GLY A 132 1.65 11.09 2.87
N LEU A 133 1.54 10.51 1.68
CA LEU A 133 2.64 10.46 0.73
C LEU A 133 2.67 11.79 -0.03
N LEU A 134 3.75 12.54 0.14
CA LEU A 134 3.96 13.86 -0.46
C LEU A 134 5.00 13.78 -1.57
N LEU A 135 4.81 14.60 -2.61
CA LEU A 135 5.83 14.95 -3.59
C LEU A 135 6.53 16.23 -3.12
N MET A 136 7.83 16.14 -2.87
CA MET A 136 8.66 17.21 -2.32
C MET A 136 9.44 17.99 -3.37
N LYS A 137 9.70 17.38 -4.53
CA LYS A 137 10.53 17.96 -5.60
C LYS A 137 9.81 17.87 -6.96
N PRO A 138 10.15 18.75 -7.93
CA PRO A 138 9.66 18.63 -9.30
C PRO A 138 9.88 17.25 -9.89
N ILE A 139 8.92 16.80 -10.69
CA ILE A 139 8.92 15.47 -11.28
C ILE A 139 8.70 15.57 -12.79
N PHE A 140 9.55 14.89 -13.56
CA PHE A 140 9.56 14.97 -15.01
C PHE A 140 9.26 13.62 -15.62
N GLY A 141 8.26 13.59 -16.51
CA GLY A 141 7.94 12.42 -17.31
C GLY A 141 8.61 12.45 -18.69
N PRO A 142 8.53 11.35 -19.45
CA PRO A 142 7.93 10.08 -19.06
C PRO A 142 8.80 9.32 -18.06
N ALA A 143 8.22 8.95 -16.92
CA ALA A 143 8.93 8.24 -15.85
C ALA A 143 7.99 7.32 -15.06
N THR A 144 8.55 6.33 -14.38
CA THR A 144 7.79 5.44 -13.48
C THR A 144 8.60 5.23 -12.21
N TYR A 145 7.96 5.46 -11.07
CA TYR A 145 8.53 5.26 -9.74
C TYR A 145 7.74 4.17 -9.02
N VAL A 146 8.43 3.27 -8.32
CA VAL A 146 7.80 2.19 -7.56
C VAL A 146 8.27 2.30 -6.12
N LEU A 147 7.39 2.82 -5.27
CA LEU A 147 7.67 3.00 -3.85
C LEU A 147 7.18 1.81 -3.06
N GLN A 148 7.97 1.36 -2.09
CA GLN A 148 7.49 0.47 -1.05
C GLN A 148 7.35 1.25 0.25
N LEU A 149 6.14 1.24 0.78
CA LEU A 149 5.78 1.87 2.05
C LEU A 149 5.56 0.78 3.10
N ARG A 150 5.92 1.11 4.34
CA ARG A 150 5.67 0.29 5.52
C ARG A 150 4.91 1.11 6.56
N MET A 151 3.83 0.55 7.07
CA MET A 151 3.05 1.07 8.18
C MET A 151 3.14 0.09 9.34
N ASP A 152 3.72 0.52 10.46
CA ASP A 152 3.78 -0.28 11.68
C ASP A 152 2.77 0.26 12.69
N ASN A 153 1.95 -0.63 13.25
CA ASN A 153 1.08 -0.34 14.38
C ASN A 153 1.77 -0.86 15.65
N ARG A 154 2.03 0.06 16.58
CA ARG A 154 2.79 -0.22 17.80
C ARG A 154 1.88 -0.07 19.02
N ASN A 155 2.22 -0.80 20.08
CA ASN A 155 1.57 -0.60 21.37
C ASN A 155 2.25 0.54 22.15
N ARG A 156 1.70 0.90 23.31
CA ARG A 156 2.26 1.91 24.24
C ARG A 156 3.70 1.64 24.73
N TYR A 157 4.22 0.44 24.51
CA TYR A 157 5.59 0.05 24.88
C TYR A 157 6.50 -0.04 23.64
N ASP A 158 6.07 0.54 22.51
CA ASP A 158 6.81 0.59 21.25
C ASP A 158 6.98 -0.74 20.52
N TYR A 159 6.30 -1.82 20.96
CA TYR A 159 6.33 -3.11 20.26
C TYR A 159 5.41 -3.12 19.04
N ILE A 160 5.92 -3.63 17.91
CA ILE A 160 5.15 -3.79 16.67
C ILE A 160 4.12 -4.91 16.83
N ILE A 161 2.84 -4.52 16.79
CA ILE A 161 1.69 -5.42 16.87
C ILE A 161 1.33 -5.93 15.47
N SER A 162 1.36 -5.04 14.48
CA SER A 162 1.14 -5.38 13.07
C SER A 162 1.96 -4.49 12.14
N THR A 163 2.29 -5.06 10.99
CA THR A 163 2.93 -4.35 9.88
C THR A 163 2.04 -4.48 8.64
N HIS A 164 1.93 -3.38 7.90
CA HIS A 164 1.22 -3.31 6.63
C HIS A 164 2.17 -2.74 5.59
N TYR A 165 2.18 -3.33 4.40
CA TYR A 165 2.98 -2.85 3.28
C TYR A 165 2.09 -2.28 2.19
N ALA A 166 2.55 -1.22 1.53
CA ALA A 166 1.94 -0.70 0.31
C ALA A 166 3.00 -0.58 -0.78
N VAL A 167 2.69 -1.06 -1.98
CA VAL A 167 3.51 -0.85 -3.17
C VAL A 167 2.80 0.18 -4.04
N VAL A 168 3.36 1.38 -4.13
CA VAL A 168 2.77 2.50 -4.86
C VAL A 168 3.52 2.69 -6.17
N THR A 169 2.84 2.45 -7.28
CA THR A 169 3.37 2.70 -8.63
C THR A 169 2.92 4.06 -9.10
N ILE A 170 3.86 4.99 -9.27
CA ILE A 170 3.62 6.36 -9.73
C ILE A 170 4.06 6.46 -11.19
N ILE A 171 3.11 6.74 -12.07
CA ILE A 171 3.34 6.89 -13.51
C ILE A 171 3.28 8.38 -13.85
N VAL A 172 4.37 8.92 -14.37
CA VAL A 172 4.50 10.33 -14.72
C VAL A 172 4.45 10.47 -16.23
N SER A 173 3.43 11.14 -16.76
CA SER A 173 3.31 11.38 -18.20
C SER A 173 4.30 12.46 -18.68
N GLY A 174 4.73 12.36 -19.93
CA GLY A 174 5.58 13.39 -20.57
C GLY A 174 4.86 14.70 -20.91
N TYR A 175 3.55 14.81 -20.61
CA TYR A 175 2.77 16.01 -20.87
C TYR A 175 2.80 16.94 -19.66
N ARG A 176 2.86 18.24 -19.94
CA ARG A 176 2.62 19.33 -18.99
C ARG A 176 1.20 19.83 -19.22
N PHE A 177 0.46 20.12 -18.16
CA PHE A 177 -0.82 20.83 -18.24
C PHE A 177 -0.67 22.28 -17.81
#